data_AF-A0A919UGQ0-F1
#
_entry.id   AF-A0A919UGQ0-F1
#
_cell.length_a   1.000
_cell.length_b   1.000
_cell.length_c   1.000
_cell.angle_alpha   90.00
_cell.angle_beta   90.00
_cell.angle_gamma   90.00
#
_symmetry.space_group_name_H-M   'P 1'
#
loop_
_entity.id
_entity.type
_entity.pdbx_description
1 polymer ?
#
loop_
_entity_poly.entity_id
_entity_poly.type
_entity_poly.pdbx_seq_one_letter_code
_entity_poly.pdbx_strand_id
1 'polypeptide(L)'
;MVLKVIGYWDGPAAPAGLPDVCGFVATDADPAVQRTVAAYLRSGTVLAVAAGMSRCRLCGIANGSAELTDGTHFVWPEGLAHYVEAHDVRLPEEVAAVAASGPAPAVDPAPLEAASLDLTWWCALGTPDPVVHRLGCRHSGRTAPWDLPTSADVYVDRVPDGAVATLGRIRTLLGAQWQISDLRRMLTTQPFLAVAGGNPAALHRALDGAAPLRPFLFHRTPGGLEPIWPDEV
;
A
#
# COMPACT_ATOMS: atom_id res chain seq x y z
N MET A 1 -21.89 -24.45 7.56
CA MET A 1 -21.02 -24.32 6.36
C MET A 1 -19.80 -23.50 6.75
N VAL A 2 -18.64 -23.80 6.16
CA VAL A 2 -17.40 -23.06 6.41
C VAL A 2 -16.90 -22.48 5.09
N LEU A 3 -16.66 -21.16 5.05
CA LEU A 3 -16.08 -20.47 3.89
C LEU A 3 -14.66 -20.05 4.23
N LYS A 4 -13.71 -20.27 3.31
CA LYS A 4 -12.32 -19.85 3.48
C LYS A 4 -12.20 -18.37 3.16
N VAL A 5 -11.59 -17.60 4.06
CA VAL A 5 -11.30 -16.19 3.82
C VAL A 5 -9.97 -16.09 3.07
N ILE A 6 -9.94 -15.40 1.92
CA ILE A 6 -8.75 -15.26 1.07
C ILE A 6 -8.50 -13.81 0.68
N GLY A 7 -7.28 -13.49 0.25
CA GLY A 7 -6.92 -12.16 -0.25
C GLY A 7 -6.65 -11.10 0.81
N TYR A 8 -6.55 -11.50 2.08
CA TYR A 8 -6.14 -10.62 3.17
C TYR A 8 -4.63 -10.63 3.30
N TRP A 9 -4.03 -9.47 3.09
CA TRP A 9 -2.57 -9.33 3.09
C TRP A 9 -2.08 -8.67 4.36
N ASP A 10 -0.86 -9.02 4.74
CA ASP A 10 -0.15 -8.31 5.79
C ASP A 10 -0.02 -6.79 5.49
N GLY A 11 0.05 -5.99 6.54
CA GLY A 11 0.14 -4.54 6.45
C GLY A 11 0.09 -3.84 7.81
N PRO A 12 0.22 -2.50 7.86
CA PRO A 12 0.38 -1.76 9.12
C PRO A 12 -0.77 -1.94 10.13
N ALA A 13 -2.00 -2.11 9.63
CA ALA A 13 -3.22 -2.29 10.45
C ALA A 13 -3.74 -3.74 10.44
N ALA A 14 -2.99 -4.66 9.85
CA ALA A 14 -3.41 -6.04 9.67
C ALA A 14 -3.09 -6.87 10.94
N PRO A 15 -3.92 -7.88 11.29
CA PRO A 15 -3.56 -8.86 12.30
C PRO A 15 -2.24 -9.57 11.97
N ALA A 16 -1.50 -9.97 12.99
CA ALA A 16 -0.29 -10.77 12.81
C ALA A 16 -0.61 -12.13 12.16
N GLY A 17 0.29 -12.62 11.31
CA GLY A 17 0.20 -13.94 10.69
C GLY A 17 -0.48 -13.97 9.32
N LEU A 18 -0.92 -12.83 8.79
CA LEU A 18 -1.36 -12.74 7.39
C LEU A 18 -0.16 -12.85 6.43
N PRO A 19 -0.34 -13.42 5.22
CA PRO A 19 0.73 -13.57 4.24
C PRO A 19 1.15 -12.22 3.63
N ASP A 20 2.44 -12.09 3.29
CA ASP A 20 2.92 -10.98 2.47
C ASP A 20 2.54 -11.20 0.99
N VAL A 21 1.79 -10.26 0.44
CA VAL A 21 1.37 -10.26 -0.96
C VAL A 21 2.55 -10.36 -1.94
N CYS A 22 3.73 -9.85 -1.60
CA CYS A 22 4.91 -9.94 -2.48
C CYS A 22 5.31 -11.38 -2.74
N GLY A 23 5.04 -12.31 -1.82
CA GLY A 23 5.32 -13.72 -2.01
C GLY A 23 4.39 -14.43 -2.98
N PHE A 24 3.32 -13.77 -3.41
CA PHE A 24 2.37 -14.29 -4.38
C PHE A 24 2.58 -13.70 -5.77
N VAL A 25 3.46 -12.71 -5.93
CA VAL A 25 3.71 -12.10 -7.23
C VAL A 25 4.58 -13.02 -8.09
N ALA A 26 4.06 -13.47 -9.22
CA ALA A 26 4.72 -14.40 -10.11
C ALA A 26 4.76 -13.85 -11.54
N THR A 27 5.95 -13.42 -11.99
CA THR A 27 6.15 -12.84 -13.33
C THR A 27 5.96 -13.84 -14.47
N ASP A 28 5.92 -15.13 -14.15
CA ASP A 28 5.69 -16.24 -15.08
C ASP A 28 4.24 -16.75 -15.06
N ALA A 29 3.32 -16.03 -14.42
CA ALA A 29 1.92 -16.42 -14.36
C ALA A 29 1.29 -16.48 -15.76
N ASP A 30 0.55 -17.56 -16.04
CA ASP A 30 -0.19 -17.71 -17.29
C ASP A 30 -1.29 -16.63 -17.38
N PRO A 31 -1.22 -15.70 -18.36
CA PRO A 31 -2.19 -14.62 -18.50
C PRO A 31 -3.63 -15.10 -18.72
N ALA A 32 -3.83 -16.28 -19.32
CA ALA A 32 -5.16 -16.84 -19.51
C ALA A 32 -5.76 -17.29 -18.17
N VAL A 33 -4.97 -17.98 -17.34
CA VAL A 33 -5.38 -18.37 -15.98
C VAL A 33 -5.67 -17.13 -15.13
N GLN A 34 -4.79 -16.13 -15.16
CA GLN A 34 -4.95 -14.89 -14.40
C GLN A 34 -6.25 -14.15 -14.77
N ARG A 35 -6.57 -14.06 -16.07
CA ARG A 35 -7.86 -13.49 -16.52
C ARG A 35 -9.06 -14.26 -16.01
N THR A 36 -9.01 -15.60 -16.02
CA THR A 36 -10.10 -16.44 -15.50
C THR A 36 -10.28 -16.24 -14.00
N VAL A 37 -9.19 -16.23 -13.23
CA VAL A 37 -9.22 -15.97 -11.78
C VAL A 37 -9.78 -14.59 -11.48
N ALA A 38 -9.31 -13.55 -12.17
CA ALA A 38 -9.81 -12.19 -11.99
C ALA A 38 -11.31 -12.07 -12.31
N ALA A 39 -11.77 -12.70 -13.40
CA ALA A 39 -13.19 -12.72 -13.78
C ALA A 39 -14.05 -13.39 -12.71
N TYR A 40 -13.61 -14.53 -12.17
CA TYR A 40 -14.27 -15.20 -11.04
C TYR A 40 -14.39 -14.27 -9.83
N LEU A 41 -13.28 -13.64 -9.41
CA LEU A 41 -13.26 -12.75 -8.24
C LEU A 41 -14.19 -11.55 -8.39
N ARG A 42 -14.24 -10.95 -9.59
CA ARG A 42 -15.12 -9.80 -9.90
C ARG A 42 -16.61 -10.16 -9.94
N SER A 43 -16.92 -11.43 -10.19
CA SER A 43 -18.31 -11.91 -10.29
C SER A 43 -18.93 -12.32 -8.95
N GLY A 44 -18.19 -12.24 -7.84
CA GLY A 44 -18.68 -12.61 -6.52
C GLY A 44 -19.89 -11.79 -6.08
N THR A 45 -20.74 -12.42 -5.27
CA THR A 45 -21.88 -11.73 -4.63
C THR A 45 -21.38 -10.93 -3.44
N VAL A 46 -21.87 -9.69 -3.28
CA VAL A 46 -21.56 -8.86 -2.11
C VAL A 46 -22.14 -9.50 -0.84
N LEU A 47 -21.27 -9.88 0.09
CA LEU A 47 -21.62 -10.44 1.40
C LEU A 47 -21.71 -9.34 2.46
N ALA A 48 -20.77 -8.39 2.45
CA ALA A 48 -20.72 -7.29 3.40
C ALA A 48 -20.09 -6.05 2.77
N VAL A 49 -20.41 -4.88 3.33
CA VAL A 49 -19.80 -3.60 2.94
C VAL A 49 -19.30 -2.89 4.19
N ALA A 50 -18.03 -2.51 4.20
CA ALA A 50 -17.43 -1.74 5.27
C ALA A 50 -17.60 -0.23 5.05
N ALA A 51 -17.59 0.55 6.13
CA ALA A 51 -17.66 2.02 6.09
C ALA A 51 -16.32 2.70 5.69
N GLY A 52 -15.31 1.92 5.30
CA GLY A 52 -13.99 2.40 4.93
C GLY A 52 -13.50 1.77 3.63
N MET A 53 -12.62 2.48 2.91
CA MET A 53 -12.00 1.99 1.69
C MET A 53 -10.66 1.33 1.98
N SER A 54 -10.46 0.12 1.47
CA SER A 54 -9.15 -0.52 1.50
C SER A 54 -8.20 0.11 0.46
N ARG A 55 -6.90 -0.14 0.60
CA ARG A 55 -5.87 0.29 -0.36
C ARG A 55 -5.07 -0.89 -0.86
N CYS A 56 -4.65 -0.84 -2.12
CA CYS A 56 -3.70 -1.81 -2.64
C CYS A 56 -2.35 -1.66 -1.92
N ARG A 57 -1.78 -2.76 -1.42
CA ARG A 57 -0.47 -2.74 -0.71
C ARG A 57 0.71 -2.55 -1.66
N LEU A 58 0.50 -2.82 -2.96
CA LEU A 58 1.56 -2.75 -3.97
C LEU A 58 1.58 -1.44 -4.77
N CYS A 59 0.44 -0.72 -4.86
CA CYS A 59 0.36 0.54 -5.61
C CYS A 59 -0.46 1.65 -4.94
N GLY A 60 -1.09 1.39 -3.79
CA GLY A 60 -1.75 2.42 -2.98
C GLY A 60 -3.12 2.91 -3.44
N ILE A 61 -3.62 2.45 -4.60
CA ILE A 61 -4.92 2.86 -5.10
C ILE A 61 -6.04 2.43 -4.16
N ALA A 62 -7.18 3.12 -4.23
CA ALA A 62 -8.41 2.68 -3.58
C ALA A 62 -8.80 1.28 -4.12
N ASN A 63 -9.01 0.32 -3.22
CA ASN A 63 -9.07 -1.10 -3.56
C ASN A 63 -10.35 -1.78 -3.03
N GLY A 64 -11.47 -1.05 -3.05
CA GLY A 64 -12.77 -1.59 -2.68
C GLY A 64 -13.05 -1.60 -1.17
N SER A 65 -14.33 -1.72 -0.84
CA SER A 65 -14.88 -1.70 0.53
C SER A 65 -15.85 -2.83 0.81
N ALA A 66 -16.07 -3.71 -0.17
CA ALA A 66 -16.95 -4.86 -0.01
C ALA A 66 -16.17 -6.16 0.22
N GLU A 67 -16.81 -7.09 0.90
CA GLU A 67 -16.47 -8.50 0.91
C GLU A 67 -17.38 -9.22 -0.07
N LEU A 68 -16.79 -10.03 -0.94
CA LEU A 68 -17.46 -10.82 -1.96
C LEU A 68 -17.37 -12.31 -1.63
N THR A 69 -18.29 -13.10 -2.17
CA THR A 69 -18.31 -14.56 -1.97
C THR A 69 -18.90 -15.29 -3.18
N ASP A 70 -18.53 -16.56 -3.34
CA ASP A 70 -19.20 -17.52 -4.23
C ASP A 70 -20.27 -18.35 -3.48
N GLY A 71 -20.44 -18.10 -2.18
CA GLY A 71 -21.36 -18.76 -1.28
C GLY A 71 -21.04 -20.22 -0.98
N THR A 72 -19.94 -20.78 -1.52
CA THR A 72 -19.64 -22.21 -1.42
C THR A 72 -18.23 -22.47 -0.90
N HIS A 73 -17.22 -21.76 -1.41
CA HIS A 73 -15.82 -22.03 -1.10
C HIS A 73 -15.15 -20.86 -0.38
N PHE A 74 -15.35 -19.64 -0.86
CA PHE A 74 -14.49 -18.51 -0.49
C PHE A 74 -15.27 -17.23 -0.14
N VAL A 75 -14.66 -16.42 0.73
CA VAL A 75 -14.97 -15.00 0.93
C VAL A 75 -13.69 -14.20 0.69
N TRP A 76 -13.79 -13.07 -0.02
CA TRP A 76 -12.63 -12.26 -0.36
C TRP A 76 -12.95 -10.76 -0.45
N PRO A 77 -11.96 -9.87 -0.23
CA PRO A 77 -12.14 -8.45 -0.47
C PRO A 77 -12.36 -8.17 -1.96
N GLU A 78 -13.26 -7.24 -2.26
CA GLU A 78 -13.57 -6.76 -3.63
C GLU A 78 -12.29 -6.47 -4.45
N GLY A 79 -11.31 -5.83 -3.83
CA GLY A 79 -10.05 -5.49 -4.46
C GLY A 79 -9.06 -6.64 -4.67
N LEU A 80 -9.40 -7.90 -4.34
CA LEU A 80 -8.50 -9.03 -4.60
C LEU A 80 -8.22 -9.20 -6.10
N ALA A 81 -9.22 -8.96 -6.95
CA ALA A 81 -9.07 -9.04 -8.41
C ALA A 81 -8.00 -8.07 -8.94
N HIS A 82 -7.88 -6.88 -8.34
CA HIS A 82 -6.89 -5.90 -8.75
C HIS A 82 -5.45 -6.42 -8.60
N TYR A 83 -5.16 -7.18 -7.54
CA TYR A 83 -3.83 -7.77 -7.35
C TYR A 83 -3.48 -8.77 -8.46
N VAL A 84 -4.44 -9.59 -8.86
CA VAL A 84 -4.29 -10.59 -9.93
C VAL A 84 -4.05 -9.88 -11.27
N GLU A 85 -4.80 -8.82 -11.57
CA GLU A 85 -4.77 -8.14 -12.87
C GLU A 85 -3.62 -7.15 -13.05
N ALA A 86 -3.27 -6.41 -12.00
CA ALA A 86 -2.32 -5.29 -12.09
C ALA A 86 -0.94 -5.64 -11.54
N HIS A 87 -0.83 -6.72 -10.76
CA HIS A 87 0.38 -7.04 -10.01
C HIS A 87 0.84 -8.49 -10.15
N ASP A 88 0.24 -9.26 -11.08
CA ASP A 88 0.59 -10.65 -11.36
C ASP A 88 0.58 -11.52 -10.10
N VAL A 89 -0.33 -11.23 -9.16
CA VAL A 89 -0.51 -12.04 -7.95
C VAL A 89 -1.16 -13.36 -8.33
N ARG A 90 -0.39 -14.44 -8.19
CA ARG A 90 -0.83 -15.83 -8.40
C ARG A 90 -1.40 -16.39 -7.11
N LEU A 91 -2.72 -16.53 -7.07
CA LEU A 91 -3.43 -17.17 -5.96
C LEU A 91 -3.16 -18.69 -5.91
N PRO A 92 -3.38 -19.35 -4.76
CA PRO A 92 -3.20 -20.80 -4.63
C PRO A 92 -3.99 -21.59 -5.68
N GLU A 93 -3.45 -22.75 -6.07
CA GLU A 93 -4.04 -23.62 -7.10
C GLU A 93 -5.49 -23.99 -6.81
N GLU A 94 -5.86 -24.13 -5.53
CA GLU A 94 -7.25 -24.40 -5.13
C GLU A 94 -8.21 -23.29 -5.59
N VAL A 95 -7.80 -22.02 -5.50
CA VAL A 95 -8.61 -20.89 -5.96
C VAL A 95 -8.69 -20.88 -7.49
N ALA A 96 -7.58 -21.16 -8.18
CA ALA A 96 -7.54 -21.23 -9.63
C ALA A 96 -8.42 -22.36 -10.18
N ALA A 97 -8.45 -23.52 -9.50
CA ALA A 97 -9.29 -24.66 -9.87
C ALA A 97 -10.78 -24.35 -9.77
N VAL A 98 -11.21 -23.64 -8.70
CA VAL A 98 -12.60 -23.18 -8.57
C VAL A 98 -12.92 -22.15 -9.65
N ALA A 99 -12.07 -21.16 -9.86
CA ALA A 99 -12.27 -20.14 -10.90
C ALA A 99 -12.34 -20.73 -12.32
N ALA A 100 -11.61 -21.82 -12.59
CA ALA A 100 -11.67 -22.53 -13.88
C ALA A 100 -13.04 -23.14 -14.18
N SER A 101 -13.89 -23.32 -13.16
CA SER A 101 -15.27 -23.78 -13.34
C SER A 101 -16.22 -22.68 -13.86
N GLY A 102 -15.77 -21.43 -13.89
CA GLY A 102 -16.50 -20.28 -14.42
C GLY A 102 -16.66 -19.15 -13.40
N PRO A 103 -17.49 -18.14 -13.72
CA PRO A 103 -17.83 -17.06 -12.81
C PRO A 103 -18.45 -17.59 -11.51
N ALA A 104 -18.24 -16.85 -10.41
CA ALA A 104 -18.91 -17.10 -9.15
C ALA A 104 -20.44 -17.01 -9.34
N PRO A 105 -21.21 -17.98 -8.82
CA PRO A 105 -22.65 -17.94 -8.93
C PRO A 105 -23.22 -16.78 -8.10
N ALA A 106 -24.34 -16.23 -8.57
CA ALA A 106 -25.14 -15.33 -7.75
C ALA A 106 -25.76 -16.14 -6.60
N VAL A 107 -25.58 -15.68 -5.37
CA VAL A 107 -26.10 -16.35 -4.17
C VAL A 107 -26.96 -15.39 -3.35
N ASP A 108 -27.87 -15.93 -2.55
CA ASP A 108 -28.55 -15.15 -1.51
C ASP A 108 -27.58 -15.02 -0.33
N PRO A 109 -27.22 -13.79 0.12
CA PRO A 109 -26.33 -13.62 1.26
C PRO A 109 -27.01 -13.90 2.61
N ALA A 110 -28.34 -13.90 2.71
CA ALA A 110 -29.02 -14.04 4.00
C ALA A 110 -28.69 -15.37 4.73
N PRO A 111 -28.63 -16.54 4.06
CA PRO A 111 -28.18 -17.79 4.69
C PRO A 111 -26.69 -17.78 5.09
N LEU A 112 -25.88 -16.88 4.52
CA LEU A 112 -24.44 -16.82 4.74
C LEU A 112 -24.07 -16.00 5.99
N GLU A 113 -25.00 -15.23 6.56
CA GLU A 113 -24.76 -14.48 7.80
C GLU A 113 -24.37 -15.39 8.97
N ALA A 114 -24.83 -16.65 8.96
CA ALA A 114 -24.49 -17.67 9.95
C ALA A 114 -23.32 -18.59 9.53
N ALA A 115 -22.69 -18.34 8.37
CA ALA A 115 -21.57 -19.15 7.92
C ALA A 115 -20.33 -18.92 8.81
N SER A 116 -19.60 -19.99 9.09
CA SER A 116 -18.31 -19.87 9.77
C SER A 116 -17.24 -19.44 8.75
N LEU A 117 -16.44 -18.44 9.11
CA LEU A 117 -15.35 -17.95 8.27
C LEU A 117 -14.02 -18.51 8.78
N ASP A 118 -13.29 -19.19 7.90
CA ASP A 118 -11.98 -19.76 8.19
C ASP A 118 -10.88 -18.92 7.55
N LEU A 119 -10.25 -18.06 8.36
CA LEU A 119 -9.05 -17.31 7.98
C LEU A 119 -7.76 -18.13 8.17
N THR A 120 -7.82 -19.25 8.92
CA THR A 120 -6.62 -19.99 9.31
C THR A 120 -5.94 -20.66 8.12
N TRP A 121 -6.72 -21.14 7.15
CA TRP A 121 -6.19 -21.69 5.89
C TRP A 121 -5.30 -20.67 5.16
N TRP A 122 -5.73 -19.41 5.10
CA TRP A 122 -5.00 -18.35 4.41
C TRP A 122 -3.74 -17.93 5.15
N CYS A 123 -3.81 -17.77 6.47
CA CYS A 123 -2.64 -17.49 7.30
C CYS A 123 -1.60 -18.63 7.22
N ALA A 124 -2.06 -19.89 7.12
CA ALA A 124 -1.19 -21.06 7.05
C ALA A 124 -0.35 -21.13 5.76
N LEU A 125 -0.71 -20.39 4.70
CA LEU A 125 0.12 -20.28 3.50
C LEU A 125 1.47 -19.61 3.80
N GLY A 126 1.50 -18.72 4.80
CA GLY A 126 2.68 -17.96 5.16
C GLY A 126 3.22 -17.09 4.02
N THR A 127 4.46 -16.65 4.17
CA THR A 127 5.21 -15.94 3.14
C THR A 127 6.30 -16.88 2.62
N PRO A 128 6.34 -17.19 1.32
CA PRO A 128 7.46 -17.90 0.69
C PRO A 128 8.81 -17.22 0.99
N ASP A 129 9.92 -17.93 0.79
CA ASP A 129 11.29 -17.39 0.88
C ASP A 129 12.15 -18.06 -0.20
N PRO A 130 12.89 -17.33 -1.07
CA PRO A 130 13.06 -15.87 -1.12
C PRO A 130 11.87 -15.10 -1.70
N VAL A 131 11.60 -13.92 -1.14
CA VAL A 131 10.60 -12.96 -1.65
C VAL A 131 11.25 -11.65 -2.02
N VAL A 132 10.93 -11.18 -3.22
CA VAL A 132 11.31 -9.84 -3.68
C VAL A 132 10.27 -8.85 -3.18
N HIS A 133 10.54 -8.23 -2.03
CA HIS A 133 9.64 -7.24 -1.46
C HIS A 133 9.59 -5.98 -2.33
N ARG A 134 8.37 -5.57 -2.69
CA ARG A 134 8.10 -4.39 -3.54
C ARG A 134 7.86 -3.14 -2.69
N LEU A 135 7.97 -1.96 -3.30
CA LEU A 135 7.63 -0.69 -2.64
C LEU A 135 6.21 -0.76 -2.05
N GLY A 136 6.05 -0.34 -0.79
CA GLY A 136 4.78 -0.42 -0.06
C GLY A 136 4.49 -1.75 0.61
N CYS A 137 5.30 -2.78 0.35
CA CYS A 137 5.35 -3.92 1.23
C CYS A 137 6.00 -3.52 2.56
N ARG A 138 5.36 -3.88 3.68
CA ARG A 138 5.88 -3.62 5.03
C ARG A 138 7.28 -4.21 5.27
N HIS A 139 7.65 -5.26 4.54
CA HIS A 139 8.93 -5.96 4.66
C HIS A 139 10.01 -5.39 3.73
N SER A 140 9.65 -4.49 2.82
CA SER A 140 10.62 -3.85 1.92
C SER A 140 11.60 -2.91 2.64
N GLY A 141 11.30 -2.53 3.90
CA GLY A 141 12.02 -1.50 4.63
C GLY A 141 11.85 -0.09 4.03
N ARG A 142 10.96 0.07 3.04
CA ARG A 142 10.72 1.32 2.32
C ARG A 142 9.27 1.76 2.50
N THR A 143 9.08 2.96 3.03
CA THR A 143 7.75 3.59 3.14
C THR A 143 7.23 3.91 1.75
N ALA A 144 6.05 3.42 1.39
CA ALA A 144 5.46 3.81 0.12
C ALA A 144 4.92 5.25 0.16
N PRO A 145 4.87 5.92 -1.00
CA PRO A 145 4.30 7.27 -1.12
C PRO A 145 2.88 7.40 -0.59
N TRP A 146 2.08 6.33 -0.72
CA TRP A 146 0.69 6.28 -0.27
C TRP A 146 0.51 5.96 1.22
N ASP A 147 1.58 5.55 1.91
CA ASP A 147 1.59 5.32 3.36
C ASP A 147 2.09 6.56 4.13
N LEU A 148 2.55 7.60 3.43
CA LEU A 148 2.94 8.87 4.03
C LEU A 148 1.74 9.51 4.75
N PRO A 149 1.95 10.08 5.95
CA PRO A 149 0.88 10.72 6.68
C PRO A 149 0.40 11.99 5.94
N THR A 150 -0.88 12.30 6.09
CA THR A 150 -1.46 13.56 5.60
C THR A 150 -1.21 14.74 6.53
N SER A 151 -0.71 14.47 7.74
CA SER A 151 -0.32 15.46 8.74
C SER A 151 0.92 14.98 9.51
N ALA A 152 2.04 15.66 9.36
CA ALA A 152 3.24 15.48 10.18
C ALA A 152 4.16 16.69 10.08
N ASP A 153 5.02 16.86 11.08
CA ASP A 153 6.11 17.83 11.01
C ASP A 153 7.07 17.49 9.87
N VAL A 154 7.34 18.48 9.01
CA VAL A 154 8.28 18.38 7.90
C VAL A 154 9.59 19.03 8.30
N TYR A 155 10.69 18.31 8.08
CA TYR A 155 12.05 18.71 8.39
C TYR A 155 12.87 18.88 7.12
N VAL A 156 13.84 19.79 7.19
CA VAL A 156 14.90 19.91 6.19
C VAL A 156 16.21 19.49 6.83
N ASP A 157 16.94 18.64 6.12
CA ASP A 157 18.23 18.12 6.55
C ASP A 157 19.15 17.83 5.35
N ARG A 158 20.44 17.63 5.62
CA ARG A 158 21.49 17.24 4.66
C ARG A 158 21.70 18.20 3.47
N VAL A 159 21.19 19.43 3.52
CA VAL A 159 21.47 20.45 2.51
C VAL A 159 22.94 20.89 2.64
N PRO A 160 23.76 20.83 1.58
CA PRO A 160 25.18 21.19 1.69
C PRO A 160 25.41 22.63 2.15
N ASP A 161 26.52 22.85 2.84
CA ASP A 161 26.96 24.19 3.22
C ASP A 161 27.08 25.09 1.98
N GLY A 162 26.57 26.32 2.10
CA GLY A 162 26.55 27.28 1.00
C GLY A 162 25.44 27.05 -0.05
N ALA A 163 24.67 25.96 0.00
CA ALA A 163 23.57 25.69 -0.93
C ALA A 163 22.29 26.48 -0.60
N VAL A 164 22.41 27.80 -0.40
CA VAL A 164 21.30 28.71 -0.07
C VAL A 164 20.21 28.70 -1.16
N ALA A 165 20.60 28.52 -2.43
CA ALA A 165 19.65 28.38 -3.53
C ALA A 165 18.73 27.16 -3.37
N THR A 166 19.25 26.05 -2.84
CA THR A 166 18.45 24.86 -2.51
C THR A 166 17.42 25.17 -1.42
N LEU A 167 17.81 25.86 -0.35
CA LEU A 167 16.85 26.32 0.67
C LEU A 167 15.80 27.29 0.11
N GLY A 168 16.17 28.17 -0.82
CA GLY A 168 15.21 29.04 -1.50
C GLY A 168 14.15 28.27 -2.30
N ARG A 169 14.57 27.20 -2.98
CA ARG A 169 13.66 26.31 -3.71
C ARG A 169 12.78 25.50 -2.76
N ILE A 170 13.35 24.95 -1.68
CA ILE A 170 12.60 24.24 -0.64
C ILE A 170 11.57 25.17 0.01
N ARG A 171 11.97 26.38 0.39
CA ARG A 171 11.07 27.41 0.94
C ARG A 171 9.87 27.64 0.04
N THR A 172 10.12 27.79 -1.26
CA THR A 172 9.08 28.00 -2.28
C THR A 172 8.16 26.78 -2.38
N LEU A 173 8.73 25.58 -2.44
CA LEU A 173 7.96 24.31 -2.48
C LEU A 173 7.05 24.15 -1.25
N LEU A 174 7.53 24.52 -0.08
CA LEU A 174 6.81 24.39 1.19
C LEU A 174 5.86 25.58 1.48
N GLY A 175 5.87 26.64 0.66
CA GLY A 175 5.15 27.88 0.96
C GLY A 175 5.62 28.58 2.25
N ALA A 176 6.84 28.29 2.70
CA ALA A 176 7.32 28.73 4.01
C ALA A 176 7.73 30.21 4.02
N GLN A 177 7.43 30.89 5.13
CA GLN A 177 7.66 32.33 5.29
C GLN A 177 9.03 32.67 5.90
N TRP A 178 10.07 31.85 5.63
CA TRP A 178 11.42 32.11 6.13
C TRP A 178 12.00 33.40 5.54
N GLN A 179 12.66 34.20 6.37
CA GLN A 179 13.35 35.40 5.89
C GLN A 179 14.59 34.98 5.09
N ILE A 180 14.85 35.66 3.97
CA ILE A 180 16.02 35.36 3.12
C ILE A 180 17.33 35.53 3.89
N SER A 181 17.39 36.51 4.80
CA SER A 181 18.53 36.76 5.67
C SER A 181 18.84 35.59 6.62
N ASP A 182 17.86 34.76 6.95
CA ASP A 182 18.02 33.64 7.88
C ASP A 182 18.51 32.36 7.22
N LEU A 183 18.42 32.22 5.88
CA LEU A 183 18.69 30.95 5.20
C LEU A 183 20.11 30.42 5.46
N ARG A 184 21.12 31.31 5.53
CA ARG A 184 22.50 30.91 5.84
C ARG A 184 22.63 30.33 7.25
N ARG A 185 21.93 30.92 8.22
CA ARG A 185 21.90 30.43 9.60
C ARG A 185 21.20 29.08 9.68
N MET A 186 20.11 28.89 8.94
CA MET A 186 19.36 27.64 8.90
C MET A 186 20.20 26.46 8.38
N LEU A 187 21.09 26.68 7.41
CA LEU A 187 22.03 25.65 6.94
C LEU A 187 22.90 25.09 8.07
N THR A 188 23.28 25.92 9.04
CA THR A 188 24.13 25.52 10.17
C THR A 188 23.35 24.85 11.32
N THR A 189 22.03 24.79 11.25
CA THR A 189 21.16 24.24 12.31
C THR A 189 20.36 23.03 11.83
N GLN A 190 20.89 22.28 10.86
CA GLN A 190 20.23 21.08 10.34
C GLN A 190 20.39 19.89 11.31
N PRO A 191 19.37 19.02 11.45
CA PRO A 191 18.03 19.15 10.87
C PRO A 191 17.22 20.25 11.55
N PHE A 192 16.42 21.00 10.79
CA PHE A 192 15.49 21.98 11.36
C PHE A 192 14.05 21.73 10.92
N LEU A 193 13.11 22.09 11.81
CA LEU A 193 11.69 22.03 11.52
C LEU A 193 11.33 23.08 10.46
N ALA A 194 10.87 22.62 9.31
CA ALA A 194 10.55 23.44 8.16
C ALA A 194 9.08 23.89 8.18
N VAL A 195 8.17 22.95 8.45
CA VAL A 195 6.71 23.19 8.56
C VAL A 195 6.16 22.28 9.67
N ALA A 196 5.48 22.85 10.66
CA ALA A 196 4.75 22.08 11.66
C ALA A 196 3.41 21.61 11.08
N GLY A 197 3.05 20.33 11.29
CA GLY A 197 1.77 19.78 10.78
C GLY A 197 1.59 19.90 9.26
N GLY A 198 2.67 19.78 8.49
CA GLY A 198 2.62 19.74 7.02
C GLY A 198 1.97 18.45 6.49
N ASN A 199 1.85 18.34 5.17
CA ASN A 199 1.26 17.17 4.52
C ASN A 199 2.32 16.41 3.69
N PRO A 200 3.08 15.47 4.29
CA PRO A 200 4.08 14.67 3.58
C PRO A 200 3.57 13.98 2.33
N ALA A 201 2.35 13.44 2.33
CA ALA A 201 1.79 12.81 1.14
C ALA A 201 1.61 13.80 -0.03
N ALA A 202 1.15 15.03 0.25
CA ALA A 202 1.06 16.09 -0.76
C ALA A 202 2.44 16.56 -1.21
N LEU A 203 3.39 16.66 -0.28
CA LEU A 203 4.77 17.07 -0.56
C LEU A 203 5.51 16.04 -1.41
N HIS A 204 5.30 14.74 -1.19
CA HIS A 204 5.80 13.69 -2.07
C HIS A 204 5.32 13.91 -3.50
N ARG A 205 4.02 14.15 -3.73
CA ARG A 205 3.51 14.42 -5.08
C ARG A 205 4.16 15.66 -5.71
N ALA A 206 4.37 16.72 -4.93
CA ALA A 206 5.03 17.94 -5.42
C ALA A 206 6.53 17.72 -5.76
N LEU A 207 7.17 16.78 -5.09
CA LEU A 207 8.57 16.39 -5.32
C LEU A 207 8.79 15.62 -6.64
N ASP A 208 7.73 15.18 -7.30
CA ASP A 208 7.83 14.53 -8.60
C ASP A 208 8.49 15.49 -9.62
N GLY A 209 8.01 16.74 -9.67
CA GLY A 209 8.59 17.81 -10.49
C GLY A 209 9.84 18.49 -9.90
N ALA A 210 10.33 18.04 -8.75
CA ALA A 210 11.43 18.69 -8.02
C ALA A 210 12.48 17.70 -7.53
N ALA A 211 12.90 16.77 -8.40
CA ALA A 211 13.85 15.71 -8.07
C ALA A 211 15.11 16.14 -7.29
N PRO A 212 15.77 17.28 -7.59
CA PRO A 212 16.94 17.72 -6.82
C PRO A 212 16.67 18.05 -5.35
N LEU A 213 15.41 18.17 -4.91
CA LEU A 213 15.04 18.51 -3.53
C LEU A 213 14.70 17.27 -2.69
N ARG A 214 14.46 16.12 -3.32
CA ARG A 214 14.06 14.86 -2.68
C ARG A 214 14.98 14.44 -1.52
N PRO A 215 16.33 14.53 -1.64
CA PRO A 215 17.23 14.05 -0.57
C PRO A 215 17.18 14.86 0.74
N PHE A 216 16.54 16.04 0.72
CA PHE A 216 16.61 17.03 1.79
C PHE A 216 15.34 17.18 2.62
N LEU A 217 14.27 16.45 2.29
CA LEU A 217 12.97 16.59 2.93
C LEU A 217 12.57 15.32 3.67
N PHE A 218 12.22 15.52 4.94
CA PHE A 218 11.92 14.45 5.90
C PHE A 218 10.64 14.75 6.64
N HIS A 219 9.99 13.73 7.17
CA HIS A 219 8.93 13.89 8.15
C HIS A 219 9.29 13.19 9.46
N ARG A 220 8.71 13.66 10.56
CA ARG A 220 8.91 13.02 11.86
C ARG A 220 8.06 11.76 12.02
N THR A 221 8.67 10.70 12.54
CA THR A 221 8.03 9.46 13.01
C THR A 221 8.47 9.17 14.46
N PRO A 222 7.83 8.22 15.17
CA PRO A 222 8.30 7.79 16.49
C PRO A 222 9.75 7.26 16.49
N GLY A 223 10.22 6.77 15.33
CA GLY A 223 11.57 6.24 15.14
C GLY A 223 12.63 7.27 14.74
N GLY A 224 12.24 8.52 14.44
CA GLY A 224 13.17 9.57 14.03
C GLY A 224 12.68 10.37 12.83
N LEU A 225 13.61 10.82 11.98
CA LEU A 225 13.30 11.47 10.71
C LEU A 225 13.35 10.45 9.58
N GLU A 226 12.27 10.34 8.82
CA GLU A 226 12.18 9.48 7.64
C GLU A 226 12.08 10.33 6.36
N PRO A 227 12.72 9.92 5.26
CA PRO A 227 12.68 10.67 4.02
C PRO A 227 11.26 10.71 3.46
N ILE A 228 10.83 11.89 3.00
CA ILE A 228 9.53 12.03 2.30
C ILE A 228 9.59 11.34 0.94
N TRP A 229 10.77 11.25 0.33
CA TRP A 229 10.98 10.51 -0.91
C TRP A 229 12.07 9.43 -0.66
N PRO A 230 11.70 8.18 -0.36
CA PRO A 230 12.67 7.10 -0.24
C PRO A 230 13.14 6.75 -1.66
N ASP A 231 14.41 7.01 -1.94
CA ASP A 231 15.01 6.75 -3.27
C ASP A 231 14.66 5.34 -3.77
N GLU A 232 14.32 5.26 -5.07
CA GLU A 232 14.32 4.01 -5.82
C GLU A 232 15.78 3.63 -6.05
N VAL A 233 16.29 2.76 -5.17
CA VAL A 233 17.48 1.97 -5.49
C VAL A 233 17.08 0.85 -6.44
#